data_AF-A0A432VPF3-F1
#
_entry.id   AF-A0A432VPF3-F1
#
_cell.length_a   1.000
_cell.length_b   1.000
_cell.length_c   1.000
_cell.angle_alpha   90.00
_cell.angle_beta   90.00
_cell.angle_gamma   90.00
#
_symmetry.space_group_name_H-M   'P 1'
#
loop_
_entity.id
_entity.type
_entity.pdbx_description
1 polymer ?
#
loop_
_entity_poly.entity_id
_entity_poly.type
_entity_poly.pdbx_seq_one_letter_code
_entity_poly.pdbx_strand_id
1 'polypeptide(L)' 'MAEKQEKDFSGFAVALPIGIGIGVALGTAMQNIGLGIALGVAFAVALTPAFSKSLKDKKEKEKADKEASK' A
#
# COMPACT_ATOMS: atom_id res chain seq x y z
N MET A 1 -24.89 2.27 -9.42
CA MET A 1 -23.51 2.07 -9.92
C MET A 1 -22.69 1.42 -8.81
N ALA A 2 -22.28 0.17 -8.97
CA ALA A 2 -21.24 -0.42 -8.13
C ALA A 2 -19.99 -0.51 -9.01
N GLU A 3 -19.04 0.40 -8.78
CA GLU A 3 -17.76 0.39 -9.49
C GLU A 3 -17.08 -0.95 -9.26
N LYS A 4 -16.96 -1.68 -10.35
CA LYS A 4 -16.18 -2.89 -10.50
C LYS A 4 -14.71 -2.48 -10.35
N GLN A 5 -14.26 -2.39 -9.12
CA GLN A 5 -12.88 -2.11 -8.75
C GLN A 5 -12.04 -3.35 -9.09
N GLU A 6 -11.57 -3.43 -10.33
CA GLU A 6 -10.32 -4.14 -10.68
C GLU A 6 -9.17 -3.40 -9.96
N LYS A 7 -9.11 -3.52 -8.63
CA LYS A 7 -8.01 -2.98 -7.84
C LYS A 7 -6.81 -3.85 -8.17
N ASP A 8 -5.81 -3.25 -8.79
CA ASP A 8 -4.43 -3.73 -8.79
C ASP A 8 -4.02 -4.01 -7.32
N PHE A 9 -4.30 -5.23 -6.85
CA PHE A 9 -4.06 -5.68 -5.47
C PHE A 9 -2.60 -5.48 -5.05
N SER A 10 -1.70 -5.36 -6.03
CA SER A 10 -0.26 -5.21 -5.81
C SER A 10 0.09 -3.94 -5.02
N GLY A 11 -0.53 -2.79 -5.29
CA GLY A 11 -0.24 -1.56 -4.53
C GLY A 11 -0.89 -1.55 -3.14
N PHE A 12 -2.10 -2.10 -3.03
CA PHE A 12 -2.81 -2.20 -1.75
C PHE A 12 -2.12 -3.18 -0.79
N ALA A 13 -1.58 -4.30 -1.31
CA ALA A 13 -0.84 -5.29 -0.52
C ALA A 13 0.41 -4.72 0.16
N VAL A 14 1.04 -3.68 -0.43
CA VAL A 14 2.19 -2.99 0.17
C VAL A 14 1.74 -1.82 1.04
N ALA A 15 0.75 -1.05 0.60
CA ALA A 15 0.28 0.14 1.31
C ALA A 15 -0.41 -0.20 2.65
N LEU A 16 -1.12 -1.32 2.74
CA LEU A 16 -1.86 -1.73 3.94
C LEU A 16 -0.97 -2.01 5.17
N PRO A 17 0.06 -2.89 5.12
CA PRO A 17 0.93 -3.12 6.26
C PRO A 17 1.74 -1.87 6.66
N ILE A 18 2.15 -1.05 5.69
CA ILE A 18 2.81 0.25 5.97
C ILE A 18 1.86 1.18 6.71
N GLY A 19 0.62 1.33 6.23
CA GLY A 19 -0.40 2.17 6.87
C GLY A 19 -0.76 1.68 8.27
N ILE A 20 -0.86 0.37 8.49
CA ILE A 20 -1.10 -0.20 9.83
C ILE A 20 0.09 0.06 10.75
N GLY A 21 1.33 -0.15 10.30
CA GLY A 21 2.52 0.11 11.12
C GLY A 21 2.61 1.57 11.58
N ILE A 22 2.41 2.50 10.65
CA ILE A 22 2.39 3.95 10.94
C ILE A 22 1.18 4.30 11.82
N GLY A 23 0.00 3.76 11.51
CA GLY A 23 -1.22 4.01 12.26
C GLY A 23 -1.16 3.53 13.71
N VAL A 24 -0.58 2.36 13.96
CA VAL A 24 -0.36 1.86 15.31
C VAL A 24 0.65 2.73 16.05
N ALA A 25 1.76 3.10 15.43
CA ALA A 25 2.75 3.99 16.06
C ALA A 25 2.13 5.36 16.43
N LEU A 26 1.41 5.99 15.50
CA LEU A 26 0.70 7.25 15.77
C LEU A 26 -0.40 7.08 16.82
N GLY A 27 -1.17 5.99 16.76
CA GLY A 27 -2.19 5.68 17.74
C GLY A 27 -1.64 5.47 19.15
N THR A 28 -0.48 4.82 19.28
CA THR A 28 0.22 4.67 20.57
C THR A 28 0.71 6.02 21.09
N ALA A 29 1.25 6.88 20.21
CA ALA A 29 1.71 8.22 20.59
C ALA A 29 0.57 9.15 21.04
N MET A 30 -0.60 9.00 20.42
CA MET A 30 -1.81 9.76 20.78
C MET A 30 -2.62 9.10 21.91
N GLN A 31 -2.15 7.97 22.46
CA GLN A 31 -2.87 7.17 23.45
C GLN A 31 -4.29 6.77 22.99
N ASN A 32 -4.51 6.74 21.68
CA ASN A 32 -5.79 6.43 21.04
C ASN A 32 -5.55 5.56 19.82
N ILE A 33 -5.53 4.24 20.06
CA ILE A 33 -5.32 3.21 19.03
C ILE A 33 -6.44 3.24 17.99
N GLY A 34 -7.68 3.55 18.38
CA GLY A 34 -8.81 3.63 17.45
C GLY A 34 -8.59 4.70 16.38
N LEU A 35 -8.18 5.90 16.79
CA LEU A 35 -7.79 6.98 15.87
C LEU A 35 -6.58 6.60 15.02
N GLY A 36 -5.55 5.99 15.63
CA GLY A 36 -4.35 5.56 14.91
C GLY A 36 -4.65 4.57 13.79
N ILE A 37 -5.46 3.54 14.04
CA ILE A 37 -5.86 2.56 13.04
C ILE A 37 -6.72 3.22 11.95
N ALA A 38 -7.66 4.09 12.32
CA ALA A 38 -8.49 4.80 11.35
C ALA A 38 -7.65 5.66 10.38
N LEU A 39 -6.67 6.40 10.92
CA LEU A 39 -5.74 7.20 10.13
C LEU A 39 -4.81 6.31 9.30
N GLY A 40 -4.29 5.22 9.87
CA GLY A 40 -3.43 4.28 9.17
C GLY A 40 -4.10 3.64 7.95
N VAL A 41 -5.36 3.21 8.10
CA VAL A 41 -6.16 2.68 6.98
C VAL A 41 -6.48 3.78 5.96
N ALA A 42 -6.81 4.99 6.41
CA ALA A 42 -7.03 6.13 5.51
C ALA A 42 -5.79 6.44 4.65
N PHE A 43 -4.60 6.46 5.27
CA PHE A 43 -3.33 6.65 4.55
C PHE A 43 -3.01 5.49 3.60
N ALA A 44 -3.27 4.24 4.00
CA ALA A 44 -3.08 3.08 3.13
C ALA A 44 -3.93 3.19 1.86
N VAL A 45 -5.22 3.53 1.99
CA VAL A 45 -6.13 3.70 0.84
C VAL A 45 -5.71 4.90 -0.02
N ALA A 46 -5.35 6.03 0.60
CA ALA A 46 -4.94 7.24 -0.12
C ALA A 46 -3.64 7.07 -0.91
N LEU A 47 -2.68 6.30 -0.38
CA LEU A 47 -1.36 6.08 -1.02
C LEU A 47 -1.36 4.89 -1.99
N THR A 48 -2.39 4.06 -1.99
CA THR A 48 -2.52 2.89 -2.88
C THR A 48 -2.24 3.21 -4.37
N PRO A 49 -2.83 4.24 -5.01
CA PRO A 49 -2.55 4.53 -6.42
C PRO A 49 -1.08 4.96 -6.67
N ALA A 50 -0.45 5.65 -5.72
CA ALA A 50 0.97 6.03 -5.81
C ALA A 50 1.89 4.79 -5.74
N PHE A 51 1.60 3.87 -4.81
CA PHE A 51 2.34 2.62 -4.68
C PHE A 51 2.09 1.66 -5.85
N SER A 52 0.87 1.57 -6.38
CA SER A 52 0.56 0.74 -7.55
C SER A 52 1.39 1.14 -8.76
N LYS A 53 1.56 2.45 -9.02
CA LYS A 53 2.39 2.95 -10.12
C LYS A 53 3.87 2.60 -9.92
N SER A 54 4.40 2.87 -8.72
CA SER A 54 5.82 2.59 -8.41
C SER A 54 6.16 1.08 -8.41
N LEU A 55 5.23 0.22 -7.98
CA LEU A 55 5.43 -1.24 -8.03
C LEU A 55 5.39 -1.79 -9.46
N LYS A 56 4.59 -1.20 -10.35
CA LYS A 56 4.46 -1.66 -11.75
C LYS A 56 5.77 -1.44 -12.51
N ASP A 57 6.36 -0.25 -12.37
CA ASP A 57 7.70 0.07 -12.89
C ASP A 57 8.80 -0.84 -12.34
N LYS A 58 8.76 -1.17 -11.03
CA LYS A 58 9.72 -2.09 -10.42
C LYS A 58 9.57 -3.53 -10.93
N LYS A 59 8.34 -4.02 -11.09
CA LYS A 59 8.07 -5.37 -11.62
C LYS A 59 8.54 -5.55 -13.06
N GLU A 60 8.41 -4.52 -13.90
CA GLU A 60 8.88 -4.57 -15.29
C GLU A 60 10.42 -4.62 -15.37
N LYS A 61 11.13 -3.86 -14.53
CA LYS A 61 12.59 -3.95 -14.46
C LYS A 61 13.09 -5.29 -13.90
N GLU A 62 12.41 -5.85 -12.89
CA GLU A 62 12.80 -7.14 -12.31
C GLU A 62 12.54 -8.33 -13.27
N LYS A 63 11.48 -8.27 -14.08
CA LYS A 63 11.23 -9.27 -15.12
C LYS A 63 12.29 -9.25 -16.22
N ALA A 64 12.66 -8.06 -16.70
CA ALA A 64 13.69 -7.91 -17.73
C ALA A 64 15.07 -8.44 -17.27
N ASP A 65 15.41 -8.26 -16.00
CA ASP A 65 16.67 -8.76 -15.43
C ASP A 65 16.69 -10.29 -15.28
N LYS A 66 15.57 -10.90 -14.87
CA LYS A 66 15.45 -12.37 -14.80
C LYS A 66 15.39 -13.06 -16.16
N GLU A 67 14.88 -12.40 -17.20
CA GLU A 67 14.88 -12.93 -18.58
C GLU A 67 16.26 -12.79 -19.25
N ALA A 68 17.06 -11.79 -18.88
CA ALA A 68 18.43 -11.63 -19.40
C ALA A 68 19.45 -12.55 -18.73
N SER A 69 19.15 -13.07 -17.53
CA SER A 69 20.06 -13.96 -16.79
C SER A 69 19.73 -15.46 -16.94
N LYS A 70 18.77 -15.82 -17.82
CA LYS A 70 18.41 -17.19 -18.16
C LYS A 70 18.87 -17.53 -19.58
#